data_AF-A0A8K0P5Y2-F1
#
_entry.id   AF-A0A8K0P5Y2-F1
#
_cell.length_a   1.000
_cell.length_b   1.000
_cell.length_c   1.000
_cell.angle_alpha   90.00
_cell.angle_beta   90.00
_cell.angle_gamma   90.00
#
_symmetry.space_group_name_H-M   'P 1'
#
loop_
_entity.id
_entity.type
_entity.pdbx_description
1 polymer ?
#
loop_
_entity_poly.entity_id
_entity_poly.type
_entity_poly.pdbx_seq_one_letter_code
_entity_poly.pdbx_strand_id
1 'polypeptide(L)'
;MRRGFIFRIIYPRVEYDLILYRGKDAMSVFILTVRELANYKTNSHETPEHRRNSKFCEQRVMPYICGEVLGDDRVKDHDHITGKYRGAAHGCCNIEFQIPSFLPVIIHNLSNYDSRLIVPHLGYEE
;
A
#
# COMPACT_ATOMS: atom_id res chain seq x y z
N MET A 1 3.82 30.79 -12.72
CA MET A 1 4.02 29.98 -11.50
C MET A 1 4.28 28.54 -11.92
N ARG A 2 5.44 27.95 -11.59
CA ARG A 2 5.74 26.54 -11.90
C ARG A 2 4.95 25.67 -10.91
N ARG A 3 3.86 25.05 -11.39
CA ARG A 3 3.06 24.10 -10.59
C ARG A 3 3.51 22.69 -10.95
N GLY A 4 3.69 21.86 -9.94
CA GLY A 4 4.15 20.50 -10.10
C GLY A 4 4.23 19.81 -8.76
N PHE A 5 4.35 18.49 -8.81
CA PHE A 5 4.53 17.66 -7.63
C PHE A 5 5.59 16.59 -7.91
N ILE A 6 6.18 16.11 -6.82
CA ILE A 6 6.98 14.90 -6.78
C ILE A 6 6.43 14.09 -5.62
N PHE A 7 6.13 12.83 -5.83
CA PHE A 7 5.90 11.93 -4.70
C PHE A 7 6.52 10.56 -4.97
N ARG A 8 6.81 9.87 -3.87
CA ARG A 8 7.38 8.52 -3.84
C ARG A 8 6.34 7.58 -3.25
N ILE A 9 6.10 6.46 -3.91
CA ILE A 9 5.29 5.38 -3.33
C ILE A 9 6.21 4.53 -2.48
N ILE A 10 5.84 4.37 -1.20
CA ILE A 10 6.55 3.50 -0.27
C ILE A 10 5.66 2.29 -0.03
N TYR A 11 6.10 1.14 -0.54
CA TYR A 11 5.43 -0.14 -0.33
C TYR A 11 6.46 -1.17 0.14
N PRO A 12 6.09 -2.11 1.02
CA PRO A 12 7.01 -3.15 1.45
C PRO A 12 7.56 -3.92 0.24
N ARG A 13 8.89 -3.94 0.12
CA ARG A 13 9.64 -4.82 -0.81
C ARG A 13 9.45 -4.55 -2.31
N VAL A 14 8.85 -3.42 -2.69
CA VAL A 14 8.83 -2.94 -4.08
C VAL A 14 9.29 -1.49 -4.08
N GLU A 15 10.38 -1.22 -4.79
CA GLU A 15 10.83 0.14 -5.03
C GLU A 15 10.10 0.69 -6.25
N TYR A 16 9.41 1.80 -6.06
CA TYR A 16 8.73 2.53 -7.12
C TYR A 16 9.58 3.73 -7.54
N ASP A 17 9.58 3.99 -8.84
CA ASP A 17 10.20 5.20 -9.39
C ASP A 17 9.51 6.47 -8.85
N LEU A 18 10.29 7.54 -8.77
CA LEU A 18 9.77 8.86 -8.42
C LEU A 18 8.83 9.36 -9.51
N ILE A 19 7.61 9.72 -9.12
CA ILE A 19 6.63 10.31 -10.05
C ILE A 19 6.80 11.82 -9.99
N LEU A 20 7.30 12.41 -11.09
CA LEU A 20 7.45 13.85 -11.29
C LEU A 20 6.45 14.34 -12.31
N TYR A 21 5.65 15.34 -11.95
CA TYR A 21 4.73 16.00 -12.86
C TYR A 21 4.88 17.53 -12.78
N ARG A 22 4.80 18.21 -13.93
CA ARG A 22 4.77 19.68 -14.04
C ARG A 22 3.74 20.10 -15.07
N GLY A 23 2.79 20.94 -14.65
CA GLY A 23 1.67 21.39 -15.48
C GLY A 23 0.79 22.37 -14.72
N LYS A 24 -0.05 23.13 -15.43
CA LYS A 24 -0.97 24.11 -14.78
C LYS A 24 -2.06 23.41 -13.96
N ASP A 25 -2.37 22.18 -14.36
CA ASP A 25 -3.30 21.17 -13.88
C ASP A 25 -2.67 20.16 -12.89
N ALA A 26 -1.47 20.44 -12.39
CA ALA A 26 -0.75 19.55 -11.47
C ALA A 26 -1.56 19.07 -10.26
N MET A 27 -2.47 19.89 -9.75
CA MET A 27 -3.33 19.50 -8.63
C MET A 27 -4.39 18.48 -9.04
N SER A 28 -5.04 18.70 -10.18
CA SER A 28 -6.03 17.75 -10.71
C SER A 28 -5.38 16.41 -11.02
N VAL A 29 -4.20 16.41 -11.65
CA VAL A 29 -3.42 15.20 -11.91
C VAL A 29 -3.01 14.51 -10.61
N PHE A 30 -2.56 15.26 -9.60
CA PHE A 30 -2.21 14.69 -8.28
C PHE A 30 -3.39 13.96 -7.65
N ILE A 31 -4.56 14.60 -7.58
CA ILE A 31 -5.76 14.03 -6.96
C ILE A 31 -6.25 12.80 -7.73
N LEU A 32 -6.27 12.86 -9.07
CA LEU A 32 -6.60 11.71 -9.91
C LEU A 32 -5.64 10.55 -9.67
N THR A 33 -4.33 10.82 -9.61
CA THR A 33 -3.32 9.77 -9.37
C THR A 33 -3.52 9.11 -8.00
N VAL A 34 -3.75 9.91 -6.95
CA VAL A 34 -4.02 9.38 -5.60
C VAL A 34 -5.31 8.54 -5.57
N ARG A 35 -6.36 8.97 -6.29
CA ARG A 35 -7.61 8.21 -6.43
C ARG A 35 -7.41 6.89 -7.16
N GLU A 36 -6.66 6.88 -8.26
CA GLU A 36 -6.33 5.66 -8.99
C GLU A 36 -5.55 4.66 -8.12
N LEU A 37 -4.57 5.14 -7.35
CA LEU A 37 -3.82 4.31 -6.39
C LEU A 37 -4.72 3.76 -5.28
N ALA A 38 -5.65 4.57 -4.78
CA ALA A 38 -6.63 4.13 -3.79
C ALA A 38 -7.58 3.07 -4.38
N ASN A 39 -8.11 3.28 -5.59
CA ASN A 39 -8.99 2.34 -6.27
C ASN A 39 -8.28 1.02 -6.61
N TYR A 40 -7.01 1.08 -7.04
CA TYR A 40 -6.21 -0.11 -7.26
C TYR A 40 -6.12 -0.95 -5.98
N LYS A 41 -5.90 -0.31 -4.83
CA LYS A 41 -5.91 -0.99 -3.53
C LYS A 41 -7.27 -1.62 -3.22
N THR A 42 -8.37 -0.90 -3.42
CA THR A 42 -9.72 -1.39 -3.14
C THR A 42 -10.14 -2.54 -4.05
N ASN A 43 -9.88 -2.44 -5.36
CA ASN A 43 -10.27 -3.43 -6.37
C ASN A 43 -9.39 -4.68 -6.39
N SER A 44 -8.21 -4.63 -5.76
CA SER A 44 -7.35 -5.81 -5.64
C SER A 44 -7.79 -6.72 -4.47
N HIS A 45 -8.74 -6.28 -3.65
CA HIS A 45 -9.45 -7.17 -2.72
C HIS A 45 -10.41 -8.09 -3.51
N GLU A 46 -10.17 -9.40 -3.35
CA GLU A 46 -11.01 -10.53 -3.75
C GLU A 46 -10.92 -11.02 -5.20
N THR A 47 -9.85 -11.77 -5.50
CA THR A 47 -10.07 -13.04 -6.20
C THR A 47 -10.27 -14.14 -5.16
N PRO A 48 -11.38 -14.89 -5.20
CA PRO A 48 -11.61 -16.05 -4.34
C PRO A 48 -10.76 -17.25 -4.80
N GLU A 49 -9.48 -17.04 -5.10
CA GLU A 49 -8.59 -18.12 -5.50
C GLU A 49 -7.90 -18.74 -4.29
N HIS A 50 -8.30 -19.99 -4.08
CA HIS A 50 -7.44 -21.05 -3.59
C HIS A 50 -7.20 -21.08 -2.07
N ARG A 51 -8.33 -21.25 -1.38
CA ARG A 51 -8.47 -22.04 -0.14
C ARG A 51 -7.82 -23.45 -0.20
N ARG A 52 -7.32 -23.89 -1.36
CA ARG A 52 -6.74 -25.23 -1.58
C ARG A 52 -5.39 -25.07 -2.30
N ASN A 53 -4.34 -25.62 -1.68
CA ASN A 53 -3.10 -26.05 -2.33
C ASN A 53 -1.94 -25.06 -2.53
N SER A 54 -1.63 -24.17 -1.58
CA SER A 54 -0.21 -23.98 -1.28
C SER A 54 0.17 -25.06 -0.27
N LYS A 55 1.08 -25.97 -0.65
CA LYS A 55 1.63 -26.95 0.30
C LYS A 55 2.12 -26.16 1.50
N PHE A 56 1.48 -26.33 2.65
CA PHE A 56 1.97 -25.76 3.89
C PHE A 56 3.35 -26.38 4.09
N CYS A 57 4.41 -25.58 3.95
CA CYS A 57 5.76 -26.11 4.07
C CYS A 57 5.94 -26.54 5.52
N GLU A 58 5.91 -27.85 5.78
CA GLU A 58 6.02 -28.44 7.13
C GLU A 58 7.40 -28.25 7.76
N GLN A 59 8.37 -27.79 6.96
CA GLN A 59 9.71 -27.47 7.42
C GLN A 59 9.67 -26.14 8.18
N ARG A 60 10.42 -26.02 9.29
CA ARG A 60 10.59 -24.79 10.06
C ARG A 60 11.28 -23.72 9.19
N VAL A 61 10.51 -23.09 8.32
CA VAL A 61 10.96 -21.98 7.48
C VAL A 61 10.90 -20.72 8.32
N MET A 62 12.04 -20.06 8.47
CA MET A 62 12.16 -18.76 9.12
C MET A 62 11.15 -17.78 8.47
N PRO A 63 10.27 -17.14 9.24
CA PRO A 63 9.26 -16.24 8.73
C PRO A 63 9.94 -15.01 8.17
N TYR A 64 9.49 -14.57 7.01
CA TYR A 64 10.09 -13.43 6.35
C TYR A 64 9.79 -12.10 7.06
N ILE A 65 8.89 -12.07 8.07
CA ILE A 65 8.50 -10.85 8.79
C ILE A 65 9.53 -10.54 9.89
N CYS A 66 9.65 -11.39 10.90
CA CYS A 66 10.53 -11.16 12.06
C CYS A 66 11.83 -11.99 12.03
N GLY A 67 11.90 -13.06 11.22
CA GLY A 67 13.07 -13.91 11.14
C GLY A 67 13.26 -14.90 12.29
N GLU A 68 12.30 -15.05 13.20
CA GLU A 68 12.40 -16.02 14.32
C GLU A 68 11.74 -17.35 13.98
N VAL A 69 12.27 -18.47 14.47
CA VAL A 69 11.75 -19.80 14.09
C VAL A 69 10.24 -19.93 14.37
N LEU A 70 9.48 -20.43 13.39
CA LEU A 70 8.04 -20.69 13.54
C LEU A 70 7.78 -21.92 14.42
N GLY A 71 6.84 -21.77 15.34
CA GLY A 71 6.29 -22.83 16.19
C GLY A 71 4.92 -23.31 15.71
N ASP A 72 4.08 -23.72 16.65
CA ASP A 72 2.70 -24.15 16.40
C ASP A 72 1.73 -22.98 16.15
N ASP A 73 2.17 -21.74 16.39
CA ASP A 73 1.41 -20.49 16.22
C ASP A 73 1.47 -19.91 14.80
N ARG A 74 2.00 -20.70 13.86
CA ARG A 74 2.16 -20.33 12.46
C ARG A 74 0.81 -20.10 11.76
N VAL A 75 0.68 -18.96 11.11
CA VAL A 75 -0.46 -18.57 10.28
C VAL A 75 -0.02 -18.33 8.83
N LYS A 76 -0.98 -18.35 7.90
CA LYS A 76 -0.72 -18.04 6.49
C LYS A 76 -0.85 -16.53 6.26
N ASP A 77 0.25 -15.86 5.93
CA ASP A 77 0.21 -14.46 5.53
C ASP A 77 -0.02 -14.34 4.02
N HIS A 78 -0.83 -13.35 3.66
CA HIS A 78 -1.15 -13.01 2.28
C HIS A 78 -0.99 -11.50 2.10
N ASP A 79 -0.66 -11.11 0.88
CA ASP A 79 -0.66 -9.72 0.49
C ASP A 79 -2.09 -9.14 0.54
N HIS A 80 -2.33 -8.15 1.40
CA HIS A 80 -3.65 -7.52 1.49
C HIS A 80 -4.04 -6.71 0.26
N ILE A 81 -3.09 -6.34 -0.61
CA ILE A 81 -3.38 -5.72 -1.90
C ILE A 81 -3.60 -6.82 -2.92
N THR A 82 -2.63 -7.70 -3.16
CA THR A 82 -2.71 -8.63 -4.31
C THR A 82 -3.41 -9.97 -4.02
N GLY A 83 -3.72 -10.25 -2.76
CA GLY A 83 -4.25 -11.54 -2.29
C GLY A 83 -3.24 -12.70 -2.31
N LYS A 84 -2.02 -12.49 -2.84
CA LYS A 84 -1.04 -13.56 -3.03
C LYS A 84 -0.47 -14.05 -1.71
N TYR A 85 -0.35 -15.37 -1.57
CA TYR A 85 0.35 -15.98 -0.45
C TYR A 85 1.81 -15.53 -0.41
N ARG A 86 2.27 -15.02 0.74
CA ARG A 86 3.63 -14.54 0.93
C ARG A 86 4.50 -15.54 1.70
N GLY A 87 3.90 -16.28 2.62
CA GLY A 87 4.61 -17.25 3.45
C GLY A 87 3.90 -17.55 4.76
N ALA A 88 4.58 -18.31 5.61
CA ALA A 88 4.14 -18.54 6.99
C ALA A 88 4.73 -17.46 7.90
N ALA A 89 3.94 -17.02 8.88
CA ALA A 89 4.31 -16.01 9.87
C ALA A 89 3.75 -16.39 11.25
N HIS A 90 4.28 -15.81 12.34
CA HIS A 90 3.61 -15.88 13.64
C HIS A 90 2.29 -15.11 13.60
N GLY A 91 1.30 -15.54 14.40
CA GLY A 91 0.00 -14.85 14.47
C GLY A 91 0.13 -13.37 14.83
N CYS A 92 0.99 -13.04 15.80
CA CYS A 92 1.25 -11.65 16.21
C CYS A 92 1.91 -10.85 15.08
N CYS A 93 2.96 -11.38 14.45
CA CYS A 93 3.65 -10.72 13.34
C CYS A 93 2.73 -10.47 12.15
N ASN A 94 1.82 -11.39 11.83
CA ASN A 94 0.84 -11.22 10.75
C ASN A 94 -0.14 -10.08 11.05
N ILE A 95 -0.62 -9.96 12.29
CA ILE A 95 -1.51 -8.88 12.71
C ILE A 95 -0.78 -7.52 12.64
N GLU A 96 0.44 -7.45 13.14
CA GLU A 96 1.24 -6.22 13.10
C GLU A 96 1.66 -5.81 11.69
N PHE A 97 1.83 -6.79 10.79
CA PHE A 97 2.19 -6.55 9.39
C PHE A 97 0.99 -6.21 8.50
N GLN A 98 -0.20 -6.03 9.08
CA GLN A 98 -1.40 -5.66 8.36
C GLN A 98 -1.31 -4.25 7.77
N ILE A 99 -1.40 -4.17 6.45
CA ILE A 99 -1.55 -2.90 5.73
C ILE A 99 -2.91 -2.28 6.11
N PRO A 100 -2.97 -0.96 6.44
CA PRO A 100 -4.23 -0.28 6.79
C PRO A 100 -5.25 -0.35 5.65
N SER A 101 -6.54 -0.24 5.94
CA SER A 101 -7.60 -0.25 4.91
C SER A 101 -7.65 1.02 4.05
N PHE A 102 -7.04 2.11 4.51
CA PHE A 102 -6.95 3.38 3.77
C PHE A 102 -5.55 3.60 3.18
N LEU A 103 -5.42 4.49 2.20
CA LEU A 103 -4.12 4.88 1.63
C LEU A 103 -3.54 6.07 2.40
N PRO A 104 -2.49 5.90 3.23
CA PRO A 104 -1.86 7.02 3.91
C PRO A 104 -1.09 7.89 2.90
N VAL A 105 -1.45 9.18 2.82
CA VAL A 105 -0.74 10.17 2.00
C VAL A 105 -0.06 11.18 2.92
N ILE A 106 1.27 11.22 2.87
CA ILE A 106 2.08 12.15 3.68
C ILE A 106 2.54 13.29 2.77
N ILE A 107 2.13 14.51 3.11
CA ILE A 107 2.48 15.72 2.35
C ILE A 107 3.55 16.49 3.11
N HIS A 108 4.77 16.46 2.60
CA HIS A 108 5.86 17.25 3.15
C HIS A 108 5.74 18.70 2.65
N ASN A 109 5.80 19.68 3.56
CA ASN A 109 5.84 21.14 3.30
C ASN A 109 4.51 21.88 3.06
N LEU A 110 3.43 21.54 3.78
CA LEU A 110 2.20 22.36 3.75
C LEU A 110 2.44 23.82 4.19
N SER A 111 3.42 24.10 5.05
CA SER A 111 3.70 25.47 5.54
C SER A 111 4.26 26.41 4.46
N ASN A 112 4.94 25.87 3.44
CA ASN A 112 5.51 26.63 2.33
C ASN A 112 4.80 26.35 0.99
N TYR A 113 3.70 25.60 1.03
CA TYR A 113 2.87 25.26 -0.11
C TYR A 113 1.46 25.80 0.08
N ASP A 114 0.83 26.27 -0.99
CA ASP A 114 -0.54 26.75 -0.91
C ASP A 114 -1.51 25.55 -0.81
N SER A 115 -1.76 25.09 0.42
CA SER A 115 -2.68 23.98 0.71
C SER A 115 -4.10 24.24 0.21
N ARG A 116 -4.47 25.50 -0.04
CA ARG A 116 -5.74 25.89 -0.67
C ARG A 116 -5.90 25.33 -2.09
N LEU A 117 -4.83 24.83 -2.71
CA LEU A 117 -4.94 24.10 -3.98
C LEU A 117 -5.53 22.70 -3.77
N ILE A 118 -5.22 22.05 -2.65
CA ILE A 118 -5.61 20.66 -2.35
C ILE A 118 -7.02 20.63 -1.73
N VAL A 119 -7.31 21.52 -0.77
CA VAL A 119 -8.56 21.54 0.00
C VAL A 119 -9.83 21.47 -0.87
N PRO A 120 -9.96 22.24 -1.97
CA PRO A 120 -11.12 22.14 -2.84
C PRO A 120 -11.33 20.74 -3.42
N HIS A 121 -10.27 19.96 -3.60
CA HIS A 121 -10.35 18.63 -4.22
C HIS A 121 -10.53 17.49 -3.20
N LEU A 122 -10.48 17.76 -1.88
CA LEU A 122 -10.65 16.74 -0.84
C LEU A 122 -12.12 16.40 -0.52
N GLY A 123 -13.06 17.27 -0.91
CA GLY A 123 -14.48 17.18 -0.53
C GLY A 123 -15.47 16.98 -1.67
N TYR A 124 -15.03 16.79 -2.92
CA TYR A 124 -15.94 16.44 -4.01
C TYR A 124 -16.08 14.92 -4.12
N GLU A 125 -17.16 14.39 -3.56
CA GLU A 125 -17.80 13.20 -4.12
C GLU A 125 -18.62 13.68 -5.33
N GLU A 126 -18.33 13.13 -6.52
CA GLU A 126 -19.26 13.20 -7.65
C GLU A 126 -20.35 12.15 -7.48
#